data_AF-A0A2U2DMA7-F1
#
_entry.id   AF-A0A2U2DMA7-F1
#
_cell.length_a   1.000
_cell.length_b   1.000
_cell.length_c   1.000
_cell.angle_alpha   90.00
_cell.angle_beta   90.00
_cell.angle_gamma   90.00
#
_symmetry.space_group_name_H-M   'P 1'
#
loop_
_entity.id
_entity.type
_entity.pdbx_description
1 polymer ?
#
loop_
_entity_poly.entity_id
_entity_poly.type
_entity_poly.pdbx_seq_one_letter_code
_entity_poly.pdbx_strand_id
1 'polypeptide(L)'
;MSRASVILQSPGGLVKEALHIGATIRMEGFATMVPADKQCFSVWGLIWVSGVRRYISDTSLIGFHAAYREENGEYRESGVANADDLYRAIDSDGRSATSNTFLLTSGFEERDR
;
A
#
# COMPACT_ATOMS: atom_id res chain seq x y z
N MET A 1 -20.33 17.91 3.15
CA MET A 1 -19.33 16.84 2.91
C MET A 1 -18.75 16.43 4.25
N SER A 2 -18.89 15.15 4.62
CA SER A 2 -18.21 14.57 5.78
C SER A 2 -16.71 14.51 5.50
N ARG A 3 -15.88 14.78 6.50
CA ARG A 3 -14.42 14.60 6.43
C ARG A 3 -14.08 13.41 7.29
N ALA A 4 -13.52 12.38 6.68
CA ALA A 4 -13.04 11.18 7.37
C ALA A 4 -11.61 10.87 6.96
N SER A 5 -10.88 10.25 7.89
CA SER A 5 -9.55 9.69 7.67
C SER A 5 -9.60 8.19 7.93
N VAL A 6 -9.05 7.41 7.00
CA VAL A 6 -8.89 5.96 7.16
C VAL A 6 -7.51 5.69 7.75
N ILE A 7 -7.48 5.11 8.95
CA ILE A 7 -6.26 4.69 9.64
C ILE A 7 -6.00 3.24 9.28
N LEU A 8 -4.79 2.96 8.79
CA LEU A 8 -4.40 1.66 8.25
C LEU A 8 -3.54 0.88 9.28
N GLN A 9 -3.99 -0.31 9.67
CA GLN A 9 -3.25 -1.20 10.59
C GLN A 9 -3.63 -2.67 10.36
N SER A 10 -2.92 -3.40 9.49
CA SER A 10 -2.96 -4.88 9.44
C SER A 10 -1.78 -5.46 8.65
N PRO A 11 -1.53 -6.79 8.72
CA PRO A 11 -0.43 -7.45 8.01
C PRO A 11 -0.59 -7.51 6.47
N GLY A 12 -1.75 -7.18 5.90
CA GLY A 12 -1.97 -7.26 4.45
C GLY A 12 -3.30 -7.94 4.12
N GLY A 13 -3.44 -8.42 2.89
CA GLY A 13 -4.65 -9.13 2.47
C GLY A 13 -4.67 -9.40 0.97
N LEU A 14 -5.87 -9.52 0.44
CA LEU A 14 -6.11 -9.78 -0.96
C LEU A 14 -6.15 -8.47 -1.77
N VAL A 15 -5.51 -8.46 -2.94
CA VAL A 15 -5.36 -7.27 -3.80
C VAL A 15 -6.71 -6.73 -4.27
N LYS A 16 -7.64 -7.61 -4.65
CA LYS A 16 -8.95 -7.23 -5.19
C LYS A 16 -9.75 -6.42 -4.17
N GLU A 17 -9.69 -6.82 -2.92
CA GLU A 17 -10.36 -6.21 -1.78
C GLU A 17 -9.78 -4.81 -1.52
N ALA A 18 -8.46 -4.66 -1.58
CA ALA A 18 -7.85 -3.34 -1.48
C ALA A 18 -8.20 -2.41 -2.64
N LEU A 19 -8.32 -2.92 -3.86
CA LEU A 19 -8.77 -2.10 -4.98
C LEU A 19 -10.20 -1.60 -4.76
N HIS A 20 -11.09 -2.44 -4.20
CA HIS A 20 -12.45 -2.01 -3.84
C HIS A 20 -12.45 -0.98 -2.70
N ILE A 21 -11.64 -1.19 -1.65
CA ILE A 21 -11.50 -0.24 -0.55
C ILE A 21 -10.94 1.10 -1.08
N GLY A 22 -9.89 1.04 -1.88
CA GLY A 22 -9.24 2.21 -2.49
C GLY A 22 -10.19 3.01 -3.38
N ALA A 23 -10.99 2.32 -4.22
CA ALA A 23 -12.02 2.96 -5.03
C ALA A 23 -13.04 3.70 -4.15
N THR A 24 -13.51 3.07 -3.07
CA THR A 24 -14.44 3.69 -2.11
C THR A 24 -13.83 4.94 -1.46
N ILE A 25 -12.60 4.84 -0.95
CA ILE A 25 -11.86 5.97 -0.35
C ILE A 25 -11.74 7.14 -1.32
N ARG A 26 -11.43 6.85 -2.59
CA ARG A 26 -11.29 7.88 -3.62
C ARG A 26 -12.62 8.53 -3.94
N MET A 27 -13.68 7.75 -4.14
CA MET A 27 -15.02 8.26 -4.44
C MET A 27 -15.56 9.15 -3.31
N GLU A 28 -15.31 8.77 -2.05
CA GLU A 28 -15.77 9.51 -0.87
C GLU A 28 -14.87 10.70 -0.49
N GLY A 29 -13.70 10.84 -1.14
CA GLY A 29 -12.77 11.93 -0.87
C GLY A 29 -12.08 11.85 0.50
N PHE A 30 -11.86 10.63 1.01
CA PHE A 30 -11.25 10.42 2.32
C PHE A 30 -9.73 10.58 2.30
N ALA A 31 -9.19 11.01 3.44
CA ALA A 31 -7.75 10.98 3.67
C ALA A 31 -7.32 9.59 4.17
N THR A 32 -6.05 9.25 3.97
CA THR A 32 -5.43 8.02 4.47
C THR A 32 -4.26 8.35 5.39
N MET A 33 -4.07 7.56 6.44
CA MET A 33 -3.00 7.77 7.41
C MET A 33 -2.40 6.46 7.91
N VAL A 34 -1.06 6.41 7.94
CA VAL A 34 -0.30 5.42 8.70
C VAL A 34 0.20 6.09 9.99
N PRO A 35 -0.23 5.63 11.17
CA PRO A 35 0.18 6.22 12.45
C PRO A 35 1.57 5.75 12.87
N ALA A 36 2.18 6.49 13.81
CA ALA A 36 3.53 6.24 14.32
C ALA A 36 3.77 4.78 14.72
N ASP A 37 5.02 4.34 14.50
CA ASP A 37 5.54 3.02 14.84
C ASP A 37 4.75 1.86 14.21
N LYS A 38 4.05 2.12 13.09
CA LYS A 38 3.40 1.09 12.27
C LYS A 38 4.15 0.87 10.97
N GLN A 39 4.06 -0.37 10.51
CA GLN A 39 4.59 -0.80 9.23
C GLN A 39 3.43 -1.21 8.34
N CYS A 40 3.46 -0.72 7.10
CA CYS A 40 2.37 -0.82 6.15
C CYS A 40 2.95 -1.41 4.87
N PHE A 41 2.91 -2.74 4.77
CA PHE A 41 3.45 -3.45 3.62
C PHE A 41 2.33 -4.00 2.74
N SER A 42 2.70 -4.31 1.50
CA SER A 42 1.83 -5.04 0.57
C SER A 42 0.59 -4.23 0.17
N VAL A 43 -0.55 -4.91 0.16
CA VAL A 43 -1.90 -4.46 -0.19
C VAL A 43 -2.35 -3.17 0.54
N TRP A 44 -1.74 -2.81 1.67
CA TRP A 44 -2.04 -1.54 2.35
C TRP A 44 -1.46 -0.32 1.65
N GLY A 45 -0.32 -0.48 0.95
CA GLY A 45 0.23 0.57 0.11
C GLY A 45 -0.79 1.03 -0.94
N LEU A 46 -1.51 0.09 -1.55
CA LEU A 46 -2.61 0.36 -2.51
C LEU A 46 -3.73 1.20 -1.90
N ILE A 47 -4.15 0.86 -0.67
CA ILE A 47 -5.20 1.59 0.04
C ILE A 47 -4.70 2.99 0.40
N TRP A 48 -3.47 3.11 0.89
CA TRP A 48 -2.88 4.38 1.29
C TRP A 48 -2.80 5.35 0.11
N VAL A 49 -2.33 4.92 -1.07
CA VAL A 49 -2.22 5.79 -2.25
C VAL A 49 -3.58 6.29 -2.76
N SER A 50 -4.67 5.60 -2.41
CA SER A 50 -6.02 5.94 -2.85
C SER A 50 -6.59 7.21 -2.19
N GLY A 51 -6.07 7.60 -1.02
CA GLY A 51 -6.49 8.79 -0.29
C GLY A 51 -6.25 10.09 -1.06
N VAL A 52 -7.21 11.04 -0.99
CA VAL A 52 -7.05 12.37 -1.61
C VAL A 52 -6.03 13.24 -0.88
N ARG A 53 -5.74 12.90 0.37
CA ARG A 53 -4.63 13.38 1.18
C ARG A 53 -4.04 12.19 1.91
N ARG A 54 -2.72 12.12 1.95
CA ARG A 54 -1.98 10.98 2.48
C ARG A 54 -1.01 11.43 3.56
N TYR A 55 -1.07 10.78 4.71
CA TYR A 55 -0.25 11.07 5.87
C TYR A 55 0.52 9.82 6.29
N ILE A 56 1.75 10.03 6.75
CA ILE A 56 2.62 9.01 7.31
C ILE A 56 3.42 9.68 8.45
N SER A 57 3.60 8.99 9.56
CA SER A 57 4.55 9.44 10.58
C SER A 57 5.98 9.14 10.14
N ASP A 58 6.88 10.01 10.56
CA ASP A 58 8.33 9.91 10.45
C ASP A 58 8.94 8.62 11.05
N THR A 59 8.25 7.93 11.96
CA THR A 59 8.68 6.63 12.50
C THR A 59 8.00 5.42 11.85
N SER A 60 7.11 5.65 10.88
CA SER A 60 6.36 4.59 10.19
C SER A 60 7.02 4.22 8.87
N LEU A 61 6.81 2.99 8.40
CA LEU A 61 7.33 2.52 7.11
C LEU A 61 6.19 2.08 6.20
N ILE A 62 6.27 2.44 4.92
CA ILE A 62 5.42 1.90 3.85
C ILE A 62 6.29 1.15 2.86
N GLY A 63 5.88 -0.06 2.45
CA GLY A 63 6.60 -0.82 1.44
C GLY A 63 5.69 -1.50 0.43
N PHE A 64 6.15 -1.52 -0.82
CA PHE A 64 5.44 -2.07 -1.97
C PHE A 64 6.17 -3.28 -2.52
N HIS A 65 5.47 -4.39 -2.77
CA HIS A 65 6.00 -5.52 -3.51
C HIS A 65 5.00 -5.98 -4.56
N ALA A 66 5.45 -6.78 -5.52
CA ALA A 66 4.59 -7.26 -6.59
C ALA A 66 3.45 -8.10 -5.99
N ALA A 67 2.25 -7.99 -6.58
CA ALA A 67 1.16 -8.88 -6.22
C ALA A 67 1.47 -10.30 -6.72
N TYR A 68 1.35 -11.31 -5.86
CA TYR A 68 1.56 -12.71 -6.23
C TYR A 68 0.23 -13.47 -6.36
N ARG A 69 0.23 -14.50 -7.19
CA ARG A 69 -0.79 -15.55 -7.27
C ARG A 69 -0.12 -16.88 -7.00
N GLU A 70 -0.77 -17.72 -6.22
CA GLU A 70 -0.35 -19.10 -6.07
C GLU A 70 -0.81 -19.89 -7.31
N GLU A 71 0.15 -20.45 -8.03
CA GLU A 71 -0.07 -21.38 -9.13
C GLU A 71 0.69 -22.67 -8.82
N ASN A 72 -0.02 -23.76 -8.58
CA ASN A 72 0.56 -25.08 -8.32
C ASN A 72 1.55 -25.10 -7.13
N GLY A 73 1.29 -24.31 -6.08
CA GLY A 73 2.17 -24.20 -4.91
C GLY A 73 3.38 -23.28 -5.11
N GLU A 74 3.51 -22.64 -6.27
CA GLU A 74 4.50 -21.60 -6.53
C GLU A 74 3.83 -20.21 -6.51
N TYR A 75 4.42 -19.26 -5.80
CA TYR A 75 4.01 -17.86 -5.87
C TYR A 75 4.59 -17.21 -7.12
N ARG A 76 3.73 -16.82 -8.04
CA ARG A 76 4.10 -16.12 -9.29
C ARG A 76 3.57 -14.71 -9.27
N GLU A 77 4.37 -13.78 -9.78
CA GLU A 77 3.94 -12.40 -9.96
C GLU A 77 2.70 -12.34 -10.86
N SER A 78 1.67 -11.64 -10.39
CA SER A 78 0.35 -11.62 -11.00
C SER A 78 0.15 -10.47 -11.99
N GLY A 79 1.08 -9.51 -12.09
CA GLY A 79 1.06 -8.38 -13.01
C GLY A 79 -0.05 -7.32 -12.79
N VAL A 80 -1.06 -7.60 -11.97
CA VAL A 80 -2.26 -6.75 -11.79
C VAL A 80 -2.09 -5.62 -10.76
N ALA A 81 -0.93 -5.52 -10.10
CA ALA A 81 -0.57 -4.43 -9.20
C ALA A 81 0.94 -4.44 -8.99
N ASN A 82 1.70 -3.90 -9.95
CA ASN A 82 3.15 -3.91 -9.87
C ASN A 82 3.63 -2.87 -8.87
N ALA A 83 4.57 -3.28 -8.01
CA ALA A 83 5.16 -2.44 -6.98
C ALA A 83 5.75 -1.15 -7.58
N ASP A 84 6.33 -1.27 -8.78
CA ASP A 84 6.93 -0.19 -9.53
C ASP A 84 5.94 0.91 -9.90
N ASP A 85 4.74 0.55 -10.36
CA ASP A 85 3.71 1.53 -10.72
C ASP A 85 3.22 2.29 -9.50
N LEU A 86 3.12 1.60 -8.36
CA LEU A 86 2.74 2.21 -7.09
C LEU A 86 3.82 3.13 -6.55
N TYR A 87 5.07 2.73 -6.64
CA TYR A 87 6.20 3.56 -6.24
C TYR A 87 6.30 4.81 -7.10
N ARG A 88 6.11 4.67 -8.43
CA ARG A 88 6.06 5.80 -9.36
C ARG A 88 4.88 6.74 -9.08
N ALA A 89 3.71 6.22 -8.72
CA ALA A 89 2.54 7.04 -8.35
C ALA A 89 2.80 7.89 -7.09
N ILE A 90 3.66 7.42 -6.18
CA ILE A 90 4.08 8.20 -5.01
C ILE A 90 5.03 9.32 -5.42
N ASP A 91 5.99 8.99 -6.29
CA ASP A 91 7.00 9.92 -6.76
C ASP A 91 6.40 11.04 -7.65
N SER A 92 5.41 10.71 -8.49
CA SER A 92 4.77 11.64 -9.42
C SER A 92 3.96 12.75 -8.74
N ASP A 93 3.56 12.57 -7.48
CA ASP A 93 2.81 13.58 -6.71
C ASP A 93 3.72 14.66 -6.09
N GLY A 94 5.01 14.72 -6.51
CA GLY A 94 5.99 15.72 -6.06
C GLY A 94 6.37 15.61 -4.58
N ARG A 95 5.86 14.58 -3.91
CA ARG A 95 6.27 14.15 -2.59
C ARG A 95 7.18 12.96 -2.81
N SER A 96 8.46 13.26 -3.11
CA SER A 96 9.57 12.29 -3.11
C SER A 96 9.24 11.22 -2.09
N ALA A 97 9.22 9.96 -2.51
CA ALA A 97 9.15 8.81 -1.61
C ALA A 97 9.94 9.18 -0.36
N THR A 98 9.24 9.36 0.78
CA THR A 98 9.91 9.78 2.01
C THR A 98 10.96 8.70 2.31
N SER A 99 11.97 8.99 3.13
CA SER A 99 12.95 7.97 3.59
C SER A 99 12.30 6.71 4.19
N ASN A 100 10.98 6.76 4.40
CA ASN A 100 10.11 5.78 4.99
C ASN A 100 9.29 4.97 3.96
N THR A 101 9.53 5.16 2.66
CA THR A 101 8.82 4.48 1.56
C THR A 101 9.76 3.61 0.75
N PHE A 102 9.47 2.31 0.64
CA PHE A 102 10.38 1.32 0.07
C PHE A 102 9.73 0.47 -1.04
N LEU A 103 10.52 0.13 -2.05
CA LEU A 103 10.22 -1.01 -2.92
C LEU A 103 10.82 -2.26 -2.28
N LEU A 104 9.97 -3.19 -1.89
CA LEU A 104 10.33 -4.51 -1.41
C LEU A 104 10.46 -5.43 -2.64
N THR A 105 11.68 -5.58 -3.16
CA THR A 105 11.99 -6.55 -4.22
C THR A 105 11.91 -7.96 -3.62
N SER A 106 10.91 -8.74 -4.04
CA SER A 106 10.74 -10.21 -4.05
C SER A 106 11.48 -11.14 -3.05
N GLY A 107 12.01 -10.65 -1.93
CA GLY A 107 12.87 -11.38 -1.00
C GLY A 107 12.55 -11.13 0.47
N PHE A 108 11.54 -10.31 0.78
CA PHE A 108 10.89 -10.38 2.08
C PHE A 108 9.89 -11.55 2.02
N GLU A 109 10.43 -12.75 2.15
CA GLU A 109 9.64 -13.96 2.21
C GLU A 109 8.61 -13.83 3.31
N GLU A 110 7.35 -13.99 2.92
CA GLU A 110 6.22 -14.28 3.80
C GLU A 110 6.38 -15.66 4.47
N ARG A 111 7.63 -16.07 4.81
CA ARG A 111 7.99 -17.30 5.51
C ARG A 111 8.07 -17.13 7.03
N ASP A 112 8.08 -15.90 7.54
CA ASP A 112 8.07 -15.61 8.99
C ASP A 112 6.69 -15.19 9.50
N ARG A 113 5.69 -16.06 9.31
CA ARG A 113 4.48 -16.09 10.15
C ARG A 113 4.34 -17.43 10.85
#